data_AF-D3A0L6-F1
#
_entry.id   AF-D3A0L6-F1
#
_cell.length_a   1.000
_cell.length_b   1.000
_cell.length_c   1.000
_cell.angle_alpha   90.00
_cell.angle_beta   90.00
_cell.angle_gamma   90.00
#
_symmetry.space_group_name_H-M   'P 1'
#
loop_
_entity.id
_entity.type
_entity.pdbx_description
1 polymer ?
#
loop_
_entity_poly.entity_id
_entity_poly.type
_entity_poly.pdbx_seq_one_letter_code
_entity_poly.pdbx_strand_id
1 'polypeptide(L)'
;MINYININLDSDLSKIKIEKDKPVVALISQNYLKTINYNDLFKLIKQYPLFWIVLIGENSDILEDEFDTLLELESIKNDEMLNVVTTNFQFRNLTVTDIEDISYEFLILPCPNGNCQYLSFLDLNHTSDRKIFDFIKTQLNNKVT
;
A
#
# COMPACT_ATOMS: atom_id res chain seq x y z
N MET A 1 17.57 2.44 -7.39
CA MET A 1 17.19 2.72 -5.98
C MET A 1 15.68 2.64 -5.92
N ILE A 2 15.13 1.79 -5.04
CA ILE A 2 13.68 1.62 -4.90
C ILE A 2 13.11 2.90 -4.24
N ASN A 3 12.12 3.54 -4.86
CA ASN A 3 11.46 4.70 -4.29
C ASN A 3 10.36 4.23 -3.33
N TYR A 4 10.65 4.30 -2.02
CA TYR A 4 9.72 3.89 -0.96
C TYR A 4 9.44 5.02 0.02
N ILE A 5 8.16 5.29 0.26
CA ILE A 5 7.68 6.35 1.15
C ILE A 5 6.58 5.78 2.04
N ASN A 6 6.72 5.92 3.37
CA ASN A 6 5.60 5.74 4.28
C ASN A 6 4.91 7.08 4.51
N ILE A 7 3.63 7.15 4.19
CA ILE A 7 2.77 8.30 4.35
C ILE A 7 2.05 8.15 5.69
N ASN A 8 2.44 8.97 6.66
CA ASN A 8 1.76 9.07 7.95
C ASN A 8 0.73 10.23 7.93
N LEU A 9 -0.22 10.26 8.87
CA LEU A 9 -1.29 11.26 8.95
C LEU A 9 -0.77 12.70 9.00
N ASP A 10 0.36 12.92 9.66
CA ASP A 10 1.00 14.24 9.80
C ASP A 10 1.84 14.63 8.56
N SER A 11 1.89 13.76 7.55
CA SER A 11 2.67 14.03 6.34
C SER A 11 1.96 15.07 5.50
N ASP A 12 2.66 16.16 5.20
CA ASP A 12 2.20 17.12 4.20
C ASP A 12 2.28 16.47 2.81
N LEU A 13 1.16 15.87 2.39
CA LEU A 13 1.01 15.18 1.11
C LEU A 13 1.42 16.05 -0.08
N SER A 14 1.27 17.38 0.02
CA SER A 14 1.66 18.32 -1.04
C SER A 14 3.19 18.36 -1.27
N LYS A 15 3.97 17.93 -0.28
CA LYS A 15 5.44 17.86 -0.35
C LYS A 15 5.95 16.49 -0.79
N ILE A 16 5.08 15.48 -0.86
CA ILE A 16 5.47 14.14 -1.29
C ILE A 16 5.50 14.12 -2.82
N LYS A 17 6.71 14.01 -3.38
CA LYS A 17 6.89 13.89 -4.83
C LYS A 17 6.65 12.44 -5.25
N ILE A 18 5.43 12.17 -5.71
CA ILE A 18 5.08 10.92 -6.39
C ILE A 18 5.19 11.18 -7.89
N GLU A 19 6.01 10.41 -8.58
CA GLU A 19 6.19 10.51 -10.04
C GLU A 19 4.90 10.03 -10.72
N LYS A 20 4.37 10.80 -11.68
CA LYS A 20 3.06 10.51 -12.30
C LYS A 20 3.12 9.45 -13.40
N ASP A 21 4.31 9.13 -13.86
CA ASP A 21 4.61 8.24 -14.98
C ASP A 21 5.11 6.86 -14.55
N LYS A 22 5.26 6.62 -13.24
CA LYS A 22 5.68 5.33 -12.69
C LYS A 22 4.57 4.64 -11.92
N PRO A 23 4.31 3.35 -12.17
CA PRO A 23 3.28 2.60 -11.47
C PRO A 23 3.46 2.67 -9.95
N VAL A 24 2.33 2.77 -9.24
CA VAL A 24 2.27 2.87 -7.78
C VAL A 24 1.75 1.57 -7.20
N VAL A 25 2.52 1.03 -6.26
CA VAL A 25 2.13 -0.06 -5.37
C VAL A 25 1.80 0.56 -4.01
N ALA A 26 0.59 0.34 -3.52
CA ALA A 26 0.13 0.86 -2.23
C ALA A 26 -0.01 -0.26 -1.20
N LEU A 27 0.63 -0.13 -0.05
CA LEU A 27 0.39 -0.97 1.13
C LEU A 27 -0.46 -0.19 2.13
N ILE A 28 -1.66 -0.65 2.41
CA ILE A 28 -2.64 0.09 3.23
C ILE A 28 -3.02 -0.75 4.44
N SER A 29 -2.75 -0.20 5.63
CA SER A 29 -3.14 -0.84 6.88
C SER A 29 -4.55 -0.44 7.31
N GLN A 30 -5.32 -1.42 7.77
CA GLN A 30 -6.58 -1.17 8.47
C GLN A 30 -6.38 -0.23 9.67
N ASN A 31 -5.25 -0.29 10.38
CA ASN A 31 -5.02 0.59 11.52
C ASN A 31 -4.85 2.05 11.10
N TYR A 32 -4.25 2.30 9.93
CA TYR A 32 -4.24 3.62 9.32
C TYR A 32 -5.68 4.05 8.95
N LEU A 33 -6.48 3.17 8.34
CA LEU A 33 -7.87 3.45 7.99
C LEU A 33 -8.82 3.64 9.18
N LYS A 34 -8.44 3.28 10.40
CA LYS A 34 -9.20 3.66 11.61
C LYS A 34 -9.11 5.15 11.91
N THR A 35 -8.12 5.84 11.34
CA THR A 35 -7.84 7.25 11.62
C THR A 35 -8.30 8.19 10.50
N ILE A 36 -8.56 7.66 9.30
CA ILE A 36 -9.03 8.40 8.13
C ILE A 36 -10.09 7.60 7.38
N ASN A 37 -11.05 8.29 6.74
CA ASN A 37 -12.02 7.64 5.88
C ASN A 37 -11.34 7.01 4.64
N TYR A 38 -11.61 5.73 4.35
CA TYR A 38 -11.01 5.04 3.20
C TYR A 38 -11.39 5.69 1.86
N ASN A 39 -12.57 6.31 1.73
CA ASN A 39 -12.96 7.02 0.51
C ASN A 39 -12.07 8.24 0.26
N ASP A 40 -11.63 8.91 1.31
CA ASP A 40 -10.76 10.06 1.19
C ASP A 40 -9.33 9.63 0.85
N LEU A 41 -8.87 8.51 1.42
CA LEU A 41 -7.64 7.87 0.97
C LEU A 41 -7.72 7.47 -0.50
N PHE A 42 -8.80 6.82 -0.93
CA PHE A 42 -8.99 6.42 -2.32
C PHE A 42 -8.96 7.60 -3.29
N LYS A 43 -9.67 8.70 -2.96
CA LYS A 43 -9.63 9.95 -3.75
C LYS A 43 -8.22 10.52 -3.90
N LEU A 44 -7.38 10.35 -2.89
CA LEU A 44 -5.98 10.77 -2.93
C LEU A 44 -5.17 9.86 -3.85
N ILE A 45 -5.25 8.55 -3.64
CA ILE A 45 -4.34 7.61 -4.32
C ILE A 45 -4.71 7.38 -5.78
N LYS A 46 -6.00 7.49 -6.15
CA LYS A 46 -6.47 7.26 -7.53
C LYS A 46 -5.98 8.28 -8.56
N GLN A 47 -5.34 9.36 -8.11
CA GLN A 47 -4.75 10.39 -8.96
C GLN A 47 -3.38 9.98 -9.53
N TYR A 48 -2.83 8.87 -9.04
CA TYR A 48 -1.57 8.29 -9.46
C TYR A 48 -1.84 7.04 -10.32
N PRO A 49 -0.87 6.57 -11.13
CA PRO A 49 -0.99 5.33 -11.89
C PRO A 49 -0.95 4.12 -10.95
N LEU A 50 -2.04 3.89 -10.21
CA LEU A 50 -2.20 2.75 -9.34
C LEU A 50 -2.10 1.47 -10.14
N PHE A 51 -1.36 0.51 -9.59
CA PHE A 51 -1.11 -0.77 -10.22
C PHE A 51 -1.45 -1.93 -9.29
N TRP A 52 -1.13 -1.79 -8.01
CA TRP A 52 -1.39 -2.82 -7.02
C TRP A 52 -1.70 -2.20 -5.66
N ILE A 53 -2.72 -2.71 -4.98
CA ILE A 53 -3.07 -2.35 -3.61
C ILE A 53 -3.00 -3.61 -2.73
N VAL A 54 -2.15 -3.56 -1.71
CA VAL A 54 -2.02 -4.60 -0.69
C VAL A 54 -2.68 -4.09 0.59
N LEU A 55 -3.74 -4.78 1.03
CA LEU A 55 -4.52 -4.43 2.21
C LEU A 55 -4.16 -5.36 3.37
N ILE A 56 -3.90 -4.81 4.56
CA ILE A 56 -3.44 -5.61 5.70
C ILE A 56 -4.25 -5.28 6.96
N GLY A 57 -4.52 -6.28 7.79
CA GLY A 57 -5.21 -6.09 9.07
C GLY A 57 -6.12 -7.25 9.46
N GLU A 58 -6.94 -7.05 10.48
CA GLU A 58 -7.86 -8.08 10.96
C GLU A 58 -9.05 -8.29 10.02
N ASN A 59 -9.45 -7.25 9.28
CA ASN A 59 -10.59 -7.24 8.36
C ASN A 59 -10.14 -6.78 6.96
N SER A 60 -8.93 -7.16 6.53
CA SER A 60 -8.40 -6.75 5.22
C SER A 60 -9.17 -7.33 4.04
N ASP A 61 -9.82 -8.48 4.23
CA ASP A 61 -10.76 -9.11 3.29
C ASP A 61 -11.95 -8.18 3.00
N ILE A 62 -12.57 -7.64 4.04
CA ILE A 62 -13.69 -6.69 3.89
C ILE A 62 -13.21 -5.40 3.23
N LEU A 63 -12.02 -4.92 3.61
CA LEU A 63 -11.44 -3.72 2.99
C LEU A 63 -11.13 -3.92 1.51
N GLU A 64 -10.76 -5.14 1.10
CA GLU A 64 -10.51 -5.47 -0.30
C GLU A 64 -11.80 -5.36 -1.11
N ASP A 65 -12.90 -5.97 -0.63
CA ASP A 65 -14.23 -5.84 -1.27
C ASP A 65 -14.66 -4.36 -1.40
N GLU A 66 -14.38 -3.54 -0.36
CA GLU A 66 -14.67 -2.10 -0.40
C GLU A 66 -13.82 -1.37 -1.45
N PHE A 67 -12.52 -1.67 -1.55
CA PHE A 67 -11.64 -1.06 -2.54
C PHE A 67 -11.95 -1.52 -3.96
N ASP A 68 -12.27 -2.80 -4.17
CA ASP A 68 -12.72 -3.34 -5.45
C ASP A 68 -13.96 -2.62 -5.94
N THR A 69 -14.96 -2.42 -5.06
CA THR A 69 -16.15 -1.63 -5.38
C THR A 69 -15.79 -0.20 -5.81
N LEU A 70 -14.83 0.44 -5.13
CA LEU A 70 -14.38 1.79 -5.48
C LEU A 70 -13.65 1.83 -6.83
N LEU A 71 -12.83 0.83 -7.13
CA LEU A 71 -12.14 0.68 -8.42
C LEU A 71 -13.14 0.45 -9.55
N GLU A 72 -14.13 -0.43 -9.35
CA GLU A 72 -15.20 -0.68 -10.31
C GLU A 72 -16.00 0.59 -10.61
N LEU A 73 -16.38 1.35 -9.57
CA LEU A 73 -17.12 2.61 -9.75
C LEU A 73 -16.29 3.68 -10.46
N GLU A 74 -14.99 3.78 -10.15
CA GLU A 74 -14.10 4.72 -10.82
C GLU A 74 -13.84 4.34 -12.27
N SER A 75 -13.87 3.04 -12.60
CA SER A 75 -13.60 2.56 -13.94
C SER A 75 -14.60 3.03 -14.99
N ILE A 76 -15.81 3.42 -14.59
CA ILE A 76 -16.80 4.07 -15.45
C ILE A 76 -16.21 5.31 -16.17
N LYS A 77 -15.22 5.97 -15.56
CA LYS A 77 -14.55 7.17 -16.08
C LYS A 77 -13.08 6.94 -16.43
N ASN A 78 -12.45 5.93 -15.84
CA ASN A 78 -11.05 5.59 -16.06
C ASN A 78 -10.85 4.08 -16.13
N ASP A 79 -10.92 3.52 -17.34
CA ASP A 79 -10.78 2.08 -17.59
C ASP A 79 -9.50 1.47 -17.02
N GLU A 80 -8.44 2.26 -16.78
CA GLU A 80 -7.20 1.78 -16.16
C GLU A 80 -7.43 1.22 -14.76
N MET A 81 -8.47 1.66 -14.04
CA MET A 81 -8.79 1.19 -12.69
C MET A 81 -9.18 -0.29 -12.66
N LEU A 82 -9.68 -0.86 -13.77
CA LEU A 82 -9.95 -2.31 -13.87
C LEU A 82 -8.68 -3.16 -13.89
N ASN A 83 -7.53 -2.56 -14.17
CA ASN A 83 -6.25 -3.27 -14.20
C ASN A 83 -5.51 -3.21 -12.86
N VAL A 84 -6.07 -2.53 -11.85
CA VAL A 84 -5.48 -2.48 -10.51
C VAL A 84 -5.70 -3.82 -9.83
N VAL A 85 -4.61 -4.44 -9.40
CA VAL A 85 -4.67 -5.68 -8.61
C VAL A 85 -4.89 -5.32 -7.15
N THR A 86 -5.81 -6.00 -6.50
CA THR A 86 -6.00 -5.98 -5.05
C THR A 86 -5.54 -7.31 -4.45
N THR A 87 -4.95 -7.25 -3.25
CA THR A 87 -4.56 -8.42 -2.49
C THR A 87 -4.69 -8.10 -1.02
N ASN A 88 -5.15 -9.05 -0.21
CA ASN A 88 -5.30 -8.87 1.22
C ASN A 88 -4.48 -9.86 2.07
N PHE A 89 -3.99 -9.41 3.22
CA PHE A 89 -3.39 -10.25 4.26
C PHE A 89 -4.13 -10.07 5.59
N GLN A 90 -5.01 -11.02 5.87
CA GLN A 90 -5.81 -11.01 7.08
C GLN A 90 -5.07 -11.66 8.25
N PHE A 91 -4.86 -10.92 9.33
CA PHE A 91 -4.25 -11.44 10.56
C PHE A 91 -4.82 -10.80 11.82
N ARG A 92 -5.03 -11.62 12.85
CA ARG A 92 -5.32 -11.13 14.22
C ARG A 92 -4.04 -10.85 15.01
N ASN A 93 -3.08 -11.76 14.91
CA ASN A 93 -1.77 -11.63 15.53
C ASN A 93 -0.73 -11.75 14.42
N LEU A 94 0.07 -10.70 14.23
CA LEU A 94 1.09 -10.66 13.19
C LEU A 94 2.24 -11.62 13.52
N THR A 95 2.46 -12.59 12.64
CA THR A 95 3.59 -13.53 12.68
C THR A 95 4.74 -13.06 11.81
N VAL A 96 5.90 -13.74 11.90
CA VAL A 96 7.04 -13.43 11.02
C VAL A 96 6.73 -13.79 9.57
N THR A 97 6.06 -14.92 9.34
CA THR A 97 5.65 -15.35 8.00
C THR A 97 4.72 -14.33 7.35
N ASP A 98 3.75 -13.78 8.09
CA ASP A 98 2.88 -12.73 7.56
C ASP A 98 3.69 -11.50 7.10
N ILE A 99 4.69 -11.09 7.88
CA ILE A 99 5.55 -9.94 7.53
C ILE A 99 6.37 -10.22 6.26
N GLU A 100 6.91 -11.44 6.14
CA GLU A 100 7.68 -11.87 4.98
C GLU A 100 6.81 -11.88 3.71
N ASP A 101 5.61 -12.46 3.81
CA ASP A 101 4.67 -12.55 2.69
C ASP A 101 4.17 -11.16 2.26
N ILE A 102 3.76 -10.30 3.22
CA ILE A 102 3.38 -8.91 2.96
C ILE A 102 4.53 -8.15 2.28
N SER A 103 5.75 -8.31 2.78
CA SER A 103 6.91 -7.62 2.20
C SER A 103 7.24 -8.12 0.80
N TYR A 104 7.04 -9.41 0.53
CA TYR A 104 7.25 -9.99 -0.79
C TYR A 104 6.21 -9.47 -1.79
N GLU A 105 4.93 -9.51 -1.41
CA GLU A 105 3.81 -8.99 -2.21
C GLU A 105 3.94 -7.50 -2.45
N PHE A 106 4.43 -6.75 -1.46
CA PHE A 106 4.58 -5.31 -1.60
C PHE A 106 5.81 -4.92 -2.42
N LEU A 107 7.00 -5.51 -2.17
CA LEU A 107 8.26 -5.01 -2.74
C LEU A 107 8.74 -5.77 -3.97
N ILE A 108 8.34 -7.02 -4.14
CA ILE A 108 8.97 -7.94 -5.11
C ILE A 108 8.02 -8.26 -6.26
N LEU A 109 6.84 -8.78 -5.93
CA LEU A 109 5.93 -9.35 -6.90
C LEU A 109 5.41 -8.35 -7.95
N PRO A 110 5.00 -7.11 -7.59
CA PRO A 110 4.35 -6.21 -8.53
C PRO A 110 5.30 -5.79 -9.65
N CYS A 111 6.57 -5.57 -9.29
CA CYS A 111 7.55 -4.95 -10.16
C CYS A 111 8.93 -5.57 -9.95
N PRO A 112 9.19 -6.79 -10.46
CA PRO A 112 10.43 -7.52 -10.22
C PRO A 112 11.67 -6.76 -10.72
N ASN A 113 11.51 -5.89 -11.72
CA ASN A 113 12.58 -5.04 -12.26
C ASN A 113 12.75 -3.70 -11.51
N GLY A 114 11.94 -3.45 -10.46
CA GLY A 114 12.05 -2.26 -9.60
C GLY A 114 11.59 -0.95 -10.22
N ASN A 115 10.79 -0.97 -11.29
CA ASN A 115 10.32 0.23 -11.99
C ASN A 115 9.07 0.86 -11.38
N CYS A 116 8.83 0.65 -10.09
CA CYS A 116 7.63 1.10 -9.38
C CYS A 116 7.98 1.98 -8.20
N GLN A 117 6.97 2.74 -7.78
CA GLN A 117 7.00 3.53 -6.56
C GLN A 117 6.15 2.85 -5.51
N TYR A 118 6.69 2.76 -4.31
CA TYR A 118 6.10 2.01 -3.21
C TYR A 118 5.63 2.99 -2.15
N LEU A 119 4.33 3.07 -1.94
CA LEU A 119 3.70 3.90 -0.93
C LEU A 119 3.15 2.99 0.15
N SER A 120 3.46 3.26 1.41
CA SER A 120 2.79 2.59 2.51
C SER A 120 2.03 3.58 3.38
N PHE A 121 0.87 3.16 3.85
CA PHE A 121 -0.02 3.86 4.77
C PHE A 121 -0.12 3.01 6.03
N LEU A 122 0.96 3.04 6.82
CA LEU A 122 1.12 2.28 8.05
C LEU A 122 1.01 3.24 9.24
N ASP A 123 0.22 2.88 10.25
CA ASP A 123 0.19 3.60 11.52
C ASP A 123 1.39 3.18 12.38
N LEU A 124 2.45 3.97 12.36
CA LEU A 124 3.69 3.63 13.06
C LEU A 124 3.59 3.70 14.60
N ASN A 125 2.45 4.13 15.15
CA ASN A 125 2.15 3.99 16.58
C ASN A 125 1.58 2.61 16.91
N HIS A 126 1.03 1.90 15.91
CA HIS A 126 0.56 0.54 16.05
C HIS A 126 1.72 -0.46 15.93
N THR A 127 1.78 -1.44 16.83
CA THR A 127 2.95 -2.34 16.94
C THR A 127 3.13 -3.22 15.71
N SER A 128 2.06 -3.75 15.14
CA SER A 128 2.12 -4.61 13.95
C SER A 128 2.62 -3.85 12.73
N ASP A 129 2.05 -2.68 12.47
CA ASP A 129 2.41 -1.77 11.39
C ASP A 129 3.88 -1.34 11.47
N ARG A 130 4.35 -1.00 12.68
CA ARG A 130 5.76 -0.69 12.92
C ARG A 130 6.69 -1.85 12.59
N LYS A 131 6.35 -3.08 12.98
CA LYS A 131 7.16 -4.27 12.65
C LYS A 131 7.26 -4.47 11.13
N ILE A 132 6.16 -4.31 10.41
CA ILE A 132 6.13 -4.41 8.94
C ILE A 132 6.98 -3.31 8.31
N PHE A 133 6.83 -2.06 8.77
CA PHE A 133 7.64 -0.92 8.31
C PHE A 133 9.14 -1.16 8.51
N ASP A 134 9.55 -1.58 9.71
CA ASP A 134 10.96 -1.81 10.04
C ASP A 134 11.55 -2.97 9.21
N PHE A 135 10.75 -4.00 8.93
CA PHE A 135 11.14 -5.10 8.06
C PHE A 135 11.33 -4.63 6.60
N ILE A 136 10.36 -3.91 6.04
CA ILE A 136 10.46 -3.31 4.69
C ILE A 136 11.71 -2.44 4.57
N LYS A 137 11.96 -1.57 5.55
CA LYS A 137 13.18 -0.73 5.58
C LYS A 137 14.45 -1.56 5.58
N THR A 138 14.48 -2.65 6.35
CA THR A 138 15.62 -3.58 6.37
C THR A 138 15.85 -4.23 5.01
N GLN A 139 14.79 -4.73 4.36
CA GLN A 139 14.88 -5.33 3.02
C GLN A 139 15.39 -4.33 1.97
N LEU A 140 14.93 -3.09 2.02
CA LEU A 140 15.35 -2.05 1.10
C LEU A 140 16.83 -1.67 1.28
N ASN A 141 17.33 -1.63 2.51
CA ASN A 141 18.75 -1.36 2.78
C ASN A 141 19.66 -2.49 2.28
N ASN A 142 19.24 -3.75 2.46
CA ASN A 142 20.00 -4.92 2.00
C ASN A 142 20.07 -5.04 0.47
N LYS A 143 19.12 -4.46 -0.27
CA LYS A 143 19.14 -4.42 -1.74
C LYS A 143 20.05 -3.33 -2.32
N VAL A 144 20.55 -2.41 -1.49
CA VAL A 144 21.42 -1.29 -1.93
C VAL A 144 22.91 -1.62 -1.73
N THR A 145 23.23 -2.65 -0.94
CA THR A 145 24.56 -3.27 -0.80
C THR A 145 24.76 -4.40 -1.78
#